data_AF-A0A1V5N7A5-F1
#
_entry.id   AF-A0A1V5N7A5-F1
#
_cell.length_a   1.000
_cell.length_b   1.000
_cell.length_c   1.000
_cell.angle_alpha   90.00
_cell.angle_beta   90.00
_cell.angle_gamma   90.00
#
_symmetry.space_group_name_H-M   'P 1'
#
loop_
_entity.id
_entity.type
_entity.pdbx_description
1 polymer ?
#
loop_
_entity_poly.entity_id
_entity_poly.type
_entity_poly.pdbx_seq_one_letter_code
_entity_poly.pdbx_strand_id
1 'polypeptide(L)'
;MAYTVLARRYRSQTFGDVVGQVAISQTLQNAIKTDKVAHAYLFTGTRGVGKTTTARILAKSLNCLNSEKPTVEPCLKCDSCLAVNSGEDIDVIEIDGASNRGIENIRELRNNAIYRPARARFKIYIIDEVHMLTTEAFNALLKILEEPPAHIKFIFATTEPNKVPATIQSRCQRFDFTNISAADIITQLKRVLNEEKIKFEDDCIIALARLANGSMRDGLSLLDQLISGAGEPLTVKKLEEQLGLPSNEKTYLLLEKIGQSDAGGTLQAVDDLIVGGLSCVGLLDALVQSFRDMMVLKAAKDSSSLVILTDAEKKGLSKVAEFFDIPAIVYNISLFEKLRWPVKNSDNPRALLEASLMRVALAEHFMSIPELLRGQKPNADSAGGLKKNFNVSSRPAFNQPAQTEIPQQRQVIDGTCDYEKIKQNWSSIVESIANARIADFLKKSSPLRLSGGTLALGFNSSDGFTMKLCQSNGRADAIAQALSAATGTELKVSFELLNLPSQNTAKPKPKGAKASKKVIDDAANSPFIKSVLTELEANIIDVEELQ
;
A
#
# COMPACT_ATOMS: atom_id res chain seq x y z
N MET A 1 -2.92 -15.21 -34.79
CA MET A 1 -2.71 -13.87 -34.20
C MET A 1 -2.30 -14.06 -32.76
N ALA A 2 -1.33 -13.29 -32.26
CA ALA A 2 -0.94 -13.36 -30.85
C ALA A 2 -2.13 -13.01 -29.94
N TYR A 3 -2.33 -13.78 -28.87
CA TYR A 3 -3.37 -13.52 -27.89
C TYR A 3 -3.22 -12.10 -27.33
N THR A 4 -4.31 -11.34 -27.34
CA THR A 4 -4.33 -9.98 -26.79
C THR A 4 -5.31 -9.94 -25.62
N VAL A 5 -4.78 -9.60 -24.44
CA VAL A 5 -5.54 -9.46 -23.20
C VAL A 5 -6.79 -8.60 -23.40
N LEU A 6 -7.92 -9.01 -22.82
CA LEU A 6 -9.21 -8.30 -22.93
C LEU A 6 -9.11 -6.80 -22.61
N ALA A 7 -8.34 -6.43 -21.57
CA ALA A 7 -8.13 -5.04 -21.17
C ALA A 7 -7.54 -4.15 -22.29
N ARG A 8 -6.80 -4.73 -23.24
CA ARG A 8 -6.28 -4.02 -24.42
C ARG A 8 -7.25 -4.10 -25.60
N ARG A 9 -7.86 -5.25 -25.84
CA ARG A 9 -8.80 -5.49 -26.96
C ARG A 9 -10.09 -4.65 -26.83
N TYR A 10 -10.64 -4.57 -25.62
CA TYR A 10 -11.87 -3.83 -25.30
C TYR A 10 -11.61 -2.42 -24.78
N ARG A 11 -10.43 -1.85 -25.05
CA ARG A 11 -10.15 -0.47 -24.71
C ARG A 11 -11.07 0.45 -25.52
N SER A 12 -11.81 1.32 -24.83
CA SER A 12 -12.72 2.32 -25.41
C SER A 12 -12.07 3.09 -26.55
N GLN A 13 -12.78 3.22 -27.68
CA GLN A 13 -12.24 3.84 -28.89
C GLN A 13 -12.79 5.23 -29.14
N THR A 14 -14.02 5.50 -28.68
CA THR A 14 -14.69 6.79 -28.79
C THR A 14 -15.10 7.31 -27.41
N PHE A 15 -15.48 8.58 -27.31
CA PHE A 15 -15.97 9.16 -26.06
C PHE A 15 -17.26 8.50 -25.56
N GLY A 16 -18.08 7.94 -26.45
CA GLY A 16 -19.30 7.21 -26.08
C GLY A 16 -19.02 5.86 -25.44
N ASP A 17 -17.85 5.28 -25.69
CA ASP A 17 -17.45 3.97 -25.15
C ASP A 17 -16.80 4.08 -23.75
N VAL A 18 -16.59 5.29 -23.23
CA VAL A 18 -15.93 5.50 -21.94
C VAL A 18 -16.92 5.27 -20.81
N VAL A 19 -16.74 4.17 -20.08
CA VAL A 19 -17.62 3.73 -19.01
C VAL A 19 -17.48 4.62 -17.77
N GLY A 20 -18.60 5.10 -17.22
CA GLY A 20 -18.66 5.83 -15.95
C GLY A 20 -18.20 7.29 -15.98
N GLN A 21 -17.74 7.83 -17.12
CA GLN A 21 -17.15 9.19 -17.22
C GLN A 21 -17.93 10.11 -18.17
N VAL A 22 -19.26 10.11 -18.05
CA VAL A 22 -20.15 10.80 -18.99
C VAL A 22 -19.91 12.32 -19.00
N ALA A 23 -19.84 12.94 -17.82
CA ALA A 23 -19.66 14.40 -17.70
C ALA A 23 -18.33 14.89 -18.30
N ILE A 24 -17.23 14.15 -18.05
CA ILE A 24 -15.91 14.47 -18.61
C ILE A 24 -15.94 14.33 -20.13
N SER A 25 -16.47 13.20 -20.62
CA SER A 25 -16.57 12.93 -22.05
C SER A 25 -17.39 14.00 -22.77
N GLN A 26 -18.53 14.41 -22.20
CA GLN A 26 -19.36 15.48 -22.76
C GLN A 26 -18.66 16.84 -22.76
N THR A 27 -17.91 17.16 -21.70
CA THR A 27 -17.16 18.41 -21.61
C THR A 27 -16.05 18.49 -22.67
N LEU A 28 -15.30 17.40 -22.85
CA LEU A 28 -14.28 17.31 -23.90
C LEU A 28 -14.88 17.38 -25.31
N GLN A 29 -16.01 16.70 -25.54
CA GLN A 29 -16.74 16.80 -26.80
C GLN A 29 -17.18 18.24 -27.10
N ASN A 30 -17.70 18.95 -26.09
CA ASN A 30 -18.12 20.35 -26.24
C ASN A 30 -16.92 21.27 -26.52
N ALA A 31 -15.79 21.06 -25.86
CA ALA A 31 -14.56 21.83 -26.12
C ALA A 31 -14.09 21.67 -27.58
N ILE A 32 -14.17 20.45 -28.13
CA ILE A 32 -13.87 20.18 -29.55
C ILE A 32 -14.87 20.90 -30.47
N LYS A 33 -16.18 20.75 -30.23
CA LYS A 33 -17.23 21.38 -31.05
C LYS A 33 -17.15 22.90 -31.08
N THR A 34 -16.77 23.51 -29.97
CA THR A 34 -16.67 24.97 -29.82
C THR A 34 -15.31 25.54 -30.17
N ASP A 35 -14.36 24.72 -30.61
CA ASP A 35 -12.96 25.10 -30.89
C ASP A 35 -12.26 25.76 -29.69
N LYS A 36 -12.63 25.34 -28.47
CA LYS A 36 -12.07 25.83 -27.19
C LYS A 36 -11.18 24.79 -26.52
N VAL A 37 -10.35 24.12 -27.31
CA VAL A 37 -9.45 23.06 -26.82
C VAL A 37 -8.25 23.70 -26.12
N ALA A 38 -8.13 23.48 -24.80
CA ALA A 38 -7.01 23.96 -23.99
C ALA A 38 -5.65 23.44 -24.51
N HIS A 39 -4.58 24.17 -24.18
CA HIS A 39 -3.21 23.75 -24.51
C HIS A 39 -2.71 22.63 -23.59
N ALA A 40 -3.22 22.52 -22.37
CA ALA A 40 -2.84 21.51 -21.40
C ALA A 40 -4.04 20.99 -20.61
N TYR A 41 -4.09 19.67 -20.44
CA TYR A 41 -5.09 18.94 -19.65
C TYR A 41 -4.41 18.16 -18.52
N LEU A 42 -5.05 18.11 -17.34
CA LEU A 42 -4.61 17.30 -16.22
C LEU A 42 -5.73 16.33 -15.82
N PHE A 43 -5.56 15.06 -16.13
CA PHE A 43 -6.48 13.98 -15.81
C PHE A 43 -6.06 13.30 -14.51
N THR A 44 -6.93 13.36 -13.51
CA THR A 44 -6.68 12.89 -12.14
C THR A 44 -7.69 11.82 -11.77
N GLY A 45 -7.31 10.84 -10.96
CA GLY A 45 -8.23 9.79 -10.51
C GLY A 45 -7.52 8.47 -10.28
N THR A 46 -8.22 7.49 -9.72
CA THR A 46 -7.66 6.17 -9.41
C THR A 46 -7.18 5.43 -10.66
N ARG A 47 -6.36 4.38 -10.47
CA ARG A 47 -5.87 3.58 -11.59
C ARG A 47 -7.04 2.86 -12.27
N GLY A 48 -7.00 2.77 -13.61
CA GLY A 48 -7.95 1.96 -14.38
C GLY A 48 -9.34 2.57 -14.64
N VAL A 49 -9.59 3.81 -14.23
CA VAL A 49 -10.85 4.56 -14.52
C VAL A 49 -10.94 5.14 -15.94
N GLY A 50 -9.90 4.97 -16.77
CA GLY A 50 -9.92 5.39 -18.17
C GLY A 50 -9.19 6.71 -18.50
N LYS A 51 -8.31 7.22 -17.63
CA LYS A 51 -7.51 8.45 -17.88
C LYS A 51 -6.73 8.41 -19.20
N THR A 52 -5.79 7.47 -19.33
CA THR A 52 -4.94 7.32 -20.52
C THR A 52 -5.75 6.94 -21.76
N THR A 53 -6.82 6.15 -21.58
CA THR A 53 -7.76 5.83 -22.67
C THR A 53 -8.44 7.09 -23.20
N THR A 54 -8.95 7.95 -22.32
CA THR A 54 -9.58 9.23 -22.70
C THR A 54 -8.57 10.17 -23.34
N ALA A 55 -7.32 10.18 -22.87
CA ALA A 55 -6.24 10.95 -23.48
C ALA A 55 -5.99 10.53 -24.95
N ARG A 56 -5.95 9.22 -25.22
CA ARG A 56 -5.82 8.71 -26.60
C ARG A 56 -7.04 9.03 -27.45
N ILE A 57 -8.25 8.94 -26.90
CA ILE A 57 -9.48 9.32 -27.62
C ILE A 57 -9.46 10.80 -27.99
N LEU A 58 -9.06 11.67 -27.06
CA LEU A 58 -8.89 13.11 -27.32
C LEU A 58 -7.82 13.34 -28.39
N ALA A 59 -6.68 12.66 -28.32
CA ALA A 59 -5.64 12.77 -29.33
C ALA A 59 -6.13 12.37 -30.74
N LYS A 60 -6.84 11.25 -30.87
CA LYS A 60 -7.48 10.83 -32.14
C LYS A 60 -8.48 11.87 -32.64
N SER A 61 -9.29 12.43 -31.74
CA SER A 61 -10.31 13.42 -32.05
C SER A 61 -9.72 14.72 -32.59
N LEU A 62 -8.57 15.14 -32.05
CA LEU A 62 -7.85 16.33 -32.49
C LEU A 62 -7.07 16.13 -33.80
N ASN A 63 -6.54 14.92 -34.03
CA ASN A 63 -5.62 14.62 -35.13
C ASN A 63 -6.18 13.75 -36.26
N CYS A 64 -7.47 13.39 -36.22
CA CYS A 64 -8.10 12.59 -37.27
C CYS A 64 -7.94 13.24 -38.66
N LEU A 65 -7.34 12.52 -39.61
CA LEU A 65 -7.04 13.01 -40.96
C LEU A 65 -8.26 13.02 -41.88
N ASN A 66 -9.26 12.17 -41.60
CA ASN A 66 -10.49 12.07 -42.39
C ASN A 66 -11.51 13.19 -42.11
N SER A 67 -11.12 14.21 -41.35
CA SER A 67 -11.94 15.38 -41.05
C SER A 67 -11.09 16.63 -41.27
N GLU A 68 -11.69 17.70 -41.80
CA GLU A 68 -11.04 19.00 -42.01
C GLU A 68 -10.89 19.83 -40.73
N LYS A 69 -11.60 19.49 -39.66
CA LYS A 69 -11.49 20.11 -38.33
C LYS A 69 -11.41 19.04 -37.23
N PRO A 70 -10.93 19.38 -36.02
CA PRO A 70 -11.08 18.50 -34.85
C PRO A 70 -12.51 17.98 -34.74
N THR A 71 -12.68 16.68 -34.58
CA THR A 71 -13.99 16.01 -34.59
C THR A 71 -14.20 15.23 -33.30
N VAL A 72 -15.44 15.18 -32.82
CA VAL A 72 -15.81 14.36 -31.65
C VAL A 72 -15.90 12.87 -31.97
N GLU A 73 -16.04 12.54 -33.25
CA GLU A 73 -16.14 11.17 -33.77
C GLU A 73 -14.95 10.89 -34.68
N PRO A 74 -13.81 10.44 -34.11
CA PRO A 74 -12.66 10.03 -34.91
C PRO A 74 -13.03 8.82 -35.77
N CYS A 75 -12.53 8.75 -37.01
CA CYS A 75 -12.97 7.72 -37.97
C CYS A 75 -12.47 6.30 -37.65
N LEU A 76 -11.48 6.16 -36.76
CA LEU A 76 -10.84 4.90 -36.35
C LEU A 76 -10.16 4.10 -37.48
N LYS A 77 -10.06 4.66 -38.69
CA LYS A 77 -9.55 3.96 -39.89
C LYS A 77 -8.38 4.67 -40.58
N CYS A 78 -8.18 5.98 -40.37
CA CYS A 78 -7.04 6.69 -40.94
C CYS A 78 -5.74 6.37 -40.20
N ASP A 79 -4.60 6.59 -40.86
CA ASP A 79 -3.28 6.26 -40.33
C ASP A 79 -3.01 6.87 -38.95
N SER A 80 -3.41 8.13 -38.72
CA SER A 80 -3.28 8.76 -37.40
C SER A 80 -4.14 8.06 -36.35
N CYS A 81 -5.40 7.72 -36.65
CA CYS A 81 -6.25 7.02 -35.69
C CYS A 81 -5.71 5.63 -35.32
N LEU A 82 -5.18 4.90 -36.31
CA LEU A 82 -4.60 3.57 -36.12
C LEU A 82 -3.29 3.65 -35.32
N ALA A 83 -2.39 4.57 -35.67
CA ALA A 83 -1.10 4.76 -35.01
C ALA A 83 -1.26 5.23 -33.55
N VAL A 84 -2.21 6.13 -33.27
CA VAL A 84 -2.51 6.55 -31.89
C VAL A 84 -3.09 5.39 -31.07
N ASN A 85 -3.87 4.50 -31.70
CA ASN A 85 -4.42 3.33 -31.02
C ASN A 85 -3.33 2.30 -30.67
N SER A 86 -2.37 2.06 -31.58
CA SER A 86 -1.20 1.20 -31.30
C SER A 86 -0.21 1.85 -30.33
N GLY A 87 -0.17 3.19 -30.26
CA GLY A 87 0.77 3.96 -29.44
C GLY A 87 2.08 4.28 -30.14
N GLU A 88 2.10 4.24 -31.48
CA GLU A 88 3.30 4.37 -32.33
C GLU A 88 3.20 5.58 -33.27
N ASP A 89 2.39 6.57 -32.92
CA ASP A 89 2.23 7.79 -33.70
C ASP A 89 3.44 8.73 -33.52
N ILE A 90 3.83 9.42 -34.59
CA ILE A 90 4.99 10.34 -34.58
C ILE A 90 4.62 11.68 -33.93
N ASP A 91 3.37 12.11 -34.11
CA ASP A 91 2.85 13.39 -33.64
C ASP A 91 2.13 13.26 -32.29
N VAL A 92 1.74 12.05 -31.88
CA VAL A 92 1.19 11.75 -30.55
C VAL A 92 2.17 10.87 -29.77
N ILE A 93 2.91 11.50 -28.87
CA ILE A 93 3.99 10.86 -28.11
C ILE A 93 3.48 10.56 -26.70
N GLU A 94 3.43 9.26 -26.36
CA GLU A 94 3.07 8.79 -25.02
C GLU A 94 4.33 8.49 -24.22
N ILE A 95 4.46 9.14 -23.05
CA ILE A 95 5.60 9.01 -22.14
C ILE A 95 5.08 8.50 -20.81
N ASP A 96 5.58 7.34 -20.38
CA ASP A 96 5.36 6.87 -19.01
C ASP A 96 6.32 7.61 -18.07
N GLY A 97 5.75 8.46 -17.20
CA GLY A 97 6.47 9.21 -16.19
C GLY A 97 7.20 8.33 -15.19
N ALA A 98 6.79 7.06 -14.98
CA ALA A 98 7.48 6.13 -14.11
C ALA A 98 8.79 5.59 -14.72
N SER A 99 8.82 5.39 -16.05
CA SER A 99 10.01 4.92 -16.77
C SER A 99 10.91 6.07 -17.25
N ASN A 100 10.32 7.24 -17.50
CA ASN A 100 11.00 8.39 -18.12
C ASN A 100 11.10 9.58 -17.16
N ARG A 101 11.53 9.31 -15.92
CA ARG A 101 11.52 10.29 -14.81
C ARG A 101 12.46 11.47 -15.00
N GLY A 102 13.56 11.26 -15.71
CA GLY A 102 14.72 12.14 -15.75
C GLY A 102 14.52 13.42 -16.56
N ILE A 103 15.30 14.45 -16.21
CA ILE A 103 15.29 15.76 -16.87
C ILE A 103 15.64 15.69 -18.36
N GLU A 104 16.49 14.75 -18.78
CA GLU A 104 17.01 14.69 -20.15
C GLU A 104 15.90 14.37 -21.17
N ASN A 105 15.02 13.43 -20.84
CA ASN A 105 13.85 13.09 -21.67
C ASN A 105 12.93 14.31 -21.87
N ILE A 106 12.75 15.12 -20.83
CA ILE A 106 11.95 16.34 -20.91
C ILE A 106 12.66 17.45 -21.69
N ARG A 107 14.00 17.53 -21.61
CA ARG A 107 14.77 18.48 -22.44
C ARG A 107 14.68 18.09 -23.91
N GLU A 108 14.79 16.82 -24.23
CA GLU A 108 14.60 16.31 -25.59
C GLU A 108 13.19 16.61 -26.09
N LEU A 109 12.17 16.33 -25.27
CA LEU A 109 10.78 16.72 -25.55
C LEU A 109 10.69 18.21 -25.86
N ARG A 110 11.28 19.07 -25.01
CA ARG A 110 11.24 20.53 -25.20
C ARG A 110 11.90 20.97 -26.50
N ASN A 111 13.04 20.39 -26.83
CA ASN A 111 13.75 20.73 -28.07
C ASN A 111 12.91 20.29 -29.29
N ASN A 112 12.25 19.14 -29.18
CA ASN A 112 11.37 18.61 -30.23
C ASN A 112 10.01 19.31 -30.31
N ALA A 113 9.58 19.98 -29.24
CA ALA A 113 8.31 20.69 -29.15
C ALA A 113 8.25 21.88 -30.14
N ILE A 114 9.38 22.54 -30.40
CA ILE A 114 9.46 23.72 -31.27
C ILE A 114 9.02 23.40 -32.71
N TYR A 115 9.25 22.17 -33.17
CA TYR A 115 8.91 21.76 -34.53
C TYR A 115 7.41 21.48 -34.71
N ARG A 116 6.90 21.84 -35.89
CA ARG A 116 5.52 21.53 -36.29
C ARG A 116 5.30 20.02 -36.42
N PRO A 117 4.04 19.54 -36.30
CA PRO A 117 3.73 18.14 -36.52
C PRO A 117 4.05 17.70 -37.95
N ALA A 118 4.39 16.42 -38.13
CA ALA A 118 4.81 15.86 -39.42
C ALA A 118 3.64 15.62 -40.37
N ARG A 119 2.55 15.05 -39.86
CA ARG A 119 1.34 14.74 -40.66
C ARG A 119 0.04 15.22 -40.01
N ALA A 120 0.03 15.38 -38.69
CA ALA A 120 -1.16 15.70 -37.93
C ALA A 120 -1.36 17.22 -37.76
N ARG A 121 -2.50 17.61 -37.18
CA ARG A 121 -2.83 19.01 -36.88
C ARG A 121 -2.08 19.53 -35.67
N PHE A 122 -1.97 18.68 -34.65
CA PHE A 122 -1.35 19.00 -33.37
C PHE A 122 -0.27 17.96 -33.03
N LYS A 123 0.76 18.42 -32.34
CA LYS A 123 1.76 17.59 -31.68
C LYS A 123 1.32 17.41 -30.24
N ILE A 124 0.95 16.19 -29.87
CA ILE A 124 0.30 15.88 -28.60
C ILE A 124 1.25 15.06 -27.74
N TYR A 125 1.52 15.55 -26.53
CA TYR A 125 2.30 14.82 -25.53
C TYR A 125 1.36 14.29 -24.45
N ILE A 126 1.26 12.97 -24.35
CA ILE A 126 0.54 12.28 -23.28
C ILE A 126 1.58 11.83 -22.26
N ILE A 127 1.56 12.38 -21.05
CA ILE A 127 2.46 11.96 -19.97
C ILE A 127 1.65 11.24 -18.90
N ASP A 128 1.77 9.92 -18.84
CA ASP A 128 1.11 9.10 -17.82
C ASP A 128 1.93 9.07 -16.53
N GLU A 129 1.26 8.89 -15.41
CA GLU A 129 1.81 8.98 -14.05
C GLU A 129 2.79 10.17 -13.86
N VAL A 130 2.38 11.36 -14.30
CA VAL A 130 3.24 12.57 -14.32
C VAL A 130 3.83 12.91 -12.94
N HIS A 131 3.16 12.50 -11.85
CA HIS A 131 3.64 12.70 -10.49
C HIS A 131 4.97 11.96 -10.19
N MET A 132 5.38 11.04 -11.06
CA MET A 132 6.65 10.31 -10.93
C MET A 132 7.86 11.07 -11.47
N LEU A 133 7.64 12.15 -12.24
CA LEU A 133 8.72 13.00 -12.76
C LEU A 133 9.52 13.67 -11.63
N THR A 134 10.82 13.92 -11.87
CA THR A 134 11.62 14.69 -10.91
C THR A 134 11.22 16.17 -10.89
N THR A 135 11.57 16.86 -9.80
CA THR A 135 11.33 18.31 -9.69
C THR A 135 12.00 19.08 -10.81
N GLU A 136 13.20 18.69 -11.26
CA GLU A 136 13.87 19.39 -12.35
C GLU A 136 13.16 19.16 -13.70
N ALA A 137 12.63 17.95 -13.92
CA ALA A 137 11.80 17.64 -15.09
C ALA A 137 10.53 18.52 -15.12
N PHE A 138 9.85 18.72 -13.99
CA PHE A 138 8.72 19.65 -13.91
C PHE A 138 9.11 21.09 -14.26
N ASN A 139 10.23 21.58 -13.73
CA ASN A 139 10.70 22.93 -14.02
C ASN A 139 11.06 23.13 -15.50
N ALA A 140 11.54 22.08 -16.16
CA ALA A 140 11.83 22.12 -17.59
C ALA A 140 10.54 22.23 -18.44
N LEU A 141 9.42 21.64 -17.99
CA LEU A 141 8.11 21.75 -18.65
C LEU A 141 7.47 23.13 -18.50
N LEU A 142 7.70 23.83 -17.36
CA LEU A 142 7.06 25.11 -17.07
C LEU A 142 7.23 26.14 -18.19
N LYS A 143 8.44 26.22 -18.77
CA LYS A 143 8.73 27.18 -19.86
C LYS A 143 7.82 26.99 -21.07
N ILE A 144 7.50 25.73 -21.43
CA ILE A 144 6.64 25.43 -22.58
C ILE A 144 5.17 25.62 -22.21
N LEU A 145 4.80 25.33 -20.95
CA LEU A 145 3.41 25.49 -20.50
C LEU A 145 3.01 26.95 -20.31
N GLU A 146 3.97 27.84 -20.04
CA GLU A 146 3.74 29.29 -19.95
C GLU A 146 3.53 29.93 -21.32
N GLU A 147 4.34 29.54 -22.30
CA GLU A 147 4.28 30.06 -23.67
C GLU A 147 4.15 28.89 -24.68
N PRO A 148 3.02 28.18 -24.70
CA PRO A 148 2.85 26.99 -25.52
C PRO A 148 2.70 27.39 -27.00
N PRO A 149 3.49 26.76 -27.91
CA PRO A 149 3.23 26.88 -29.34
C PRO A 149 1.82 26.40 -29.68
N ALA A 150 1.14 27.09 -30.61
CA ALA A 150 -0.27 26.84 -30.92
C ALA A 150 -0.58 25.41 -31.40
N HIS A 151 0.41 24.74 -32.01
CA HIS A 151 0.29 23.36 -32.49
C HIS A 151 0.52 22.30 -31.42
N ILE A 152 0.85 22.67 -30.18
CA ILE A 152 1.15 21.72 -29.11
C ILE A 152 -0.04 21.55 -28.17
N LYS A 153 -0.28 20.30 -27.77
CA LYS A 153 -1.22 19.96 -26.72
C LYS A 153 -0.57 19.01 -25.71
N PHE A 154 -0.74 19.29 -24.43
CA PHE A 154 -0.30 18.42 -23.34
C PHE A 154 -1.50 17.73 -22.69
N ILE A 155 -1.36 16.45 -22.40
CA ILE A 155 -2.32 15.68 -21.62
C ILE A 155 -1.54 14.95 -20.53
N PHE A 156 -1.64 15.43 -19.31
CA PHE A 156 -1.04 14.81 -18.14
C PHE A 156 -2.05 13.88 -17.49
N ALA A 157 -1.63 12.68 -17.09
CA ALA A 157 -2.43 11.78 -16.27
C ALA A 157 -1.71 11.45 -14.96
N THR A 158 -2.45 11.41 -13.86
CA THR A 158 -1.89 11.06 -12.55
C THR A 158 -2.91 10.39 -11.65
N THR A 159 -2.44 9.47 -10.81
CA THR A 159 -3.19 8.92 -9.67
C THR A 159 -3.07 9.77 -8.40
N GLU A 160 -2.02 10.59 -8.29
CA GLU A 160 -1.72 11.41 -7.12
C GLU A 160 -1.61 12.91 -7.49
N PRO A 161 -2.74 13.65 -7.54
CA PRO A 161 -2.72 15.07 -7.92
C PRO A 161 -1.87 15.92 -6.97
N ASN A 162 -1.84 15.57 -5.67
CA ASN A 162 -1.13 16.34 -4.65
C ASN A 162 0.40 16.35 -4.83
N LYS A 163 0.96 15.37 -5.55
CA LYS A 163 2.39 15.31 -5.88
C LYS A 163 2.76 16.13 -7.13
N VAL A 164 1.76 16.57 -7.90
CA VAL A 164 1.99 17.44 -9.06
C VAL A 164 2.11 18.89 -8.56
N PRO A 165 3.18 19.64 -8.92
CA PRO A 165 3.34 21.02 -8.46
C PRO A 165 2.15 21.91 -8.81
N ALA A 166 1.74 22.78 -7.87
CA ALA A 166 0.63 23.71 -8.08
C ALA A 166 0.84 24.62 -9.30
N THR A 167 2.10 24.92 -9.64
CA THR A 167 2.49 25.69 -10.83
C THR A 167 2.09 25.01 -12.15
N ILE A 168 2.09 23.68 -12.20
CA ILE A 168 1.59 22.92 -13.36
C ILE A 168 0.07 22.86 -13.32
N GLN A 169 -0.50 22.57 -12.16
CA GLN A 169 -1.96 22.47 -12.00
C GLN A 169 -2.68 23.75 -12.43
N SER A 170 -2.13 24.93 -12.10
CA SER A 170 -2.74 26.22 -12.45
C SER A 170 -2.73 26.54 -13.95
N ARG A 171 -1.88 25.86 -14.74
CA ARG A 171 -1.76 26.02 -16.20
C ARG A 171 -2.51 24.94 -16.97
N CYS A 172 -3.12 23.98 -16.29
CA CYS A 172 -3.84 22.87 -16.91
C CYS A 172 -5.35 22.99 -16.64
N GLN A 173 -6.16 22.58 -17.61
CA GLN A 173 -7.56 22.28 -17.34
C GLN A 173 -7.65 20.91 -16.64
N ARG A 174 -8.05 20.92 -15.37
CA ARG A 174 -8.15 19.71 -14.54
C ARG A 174 -9.46 18.98 -14.75
N PHE A 175 -9.39 17.66 -14.87
CA PHE A 175 -10.53 16.74 -14.93
C PHE A 175 -10.34 15.61 -13.91
N ASP A 176 -11.22 15.57 -12.90
CA ASP A 176 -11.23 14.55 -11.86
C ASP A 176 -12.14 13.38 -12.27
N PHE A 177 -11.52 12.25 -12.62
CA PHE A 177 -12.19 10.99 -12.93
C PHE A 177 -12.66 10.32 -11.65
N THR A 178 -13.92 9.95 -11.61
CA THR A 178 -14.52 9.23 -10.49
C THR A 178 -14.30 7.72 -10.63
N ASN A 179 -14.42 6.98 -9.53
CA ASN A 179 -14.48 5.52 -9.61
C ASN A 179 -15.69 5.10 -10.45
N ILE A 180 -15.54 4.02 -11.22
CA ILE A 180 -16.62 3.47 -12.04
C ILE A 180 -17.58 2.73 -11.11
N SER A 181 -18.89 2.91 -11.31
CA SER A 181 -19.89 2.22 -10.49
C SER A 181 -19.84 0.71 -10.74
N ALA A 182 -20.16 -0.09 -9.72
CA ALA A 182 -20.18 -1.55 -9.87
C ALA A 182 -21.22 -1.99 -10.92
N ALA A 183 -22.36 -1.31 -11.01
CA ALA A 183 -23.38 -1.58 -12.01
C ALA A 183 -22.86 -1.38 -13.45
N ASP A 184 -22.08 -0.31 -13.68
CA ASP A 184 -21.46 -0.06 -14.98
C ASP A 184 -20.39 -1.11 -15.32
N ILE A 185 -19.58 -1.52 -14.33
CA ILE A 185 -18.58 -2.59 -14.50
C ILE A 185 -19.29 -3.91 -14.85
N ILE A 186 -20.33 -4.30 -14.10
CA ILE A 186 -21.11 -5.52 -14.36
C ILE A 186 -21.66 -5.49 -15.79
N THR A 187 -22.30 -4.39 -16.18
CA THR A 187 -22.88 -4.22 -17.51
C THR A 187 -21.82 -4.39 -18.60
N GLN A 188 -20.65 -3.78 -18.41
CA GLN A 188 -19.56 -3.89 -19.37
C GLN A 188 -18.95 -5.30 -19.42
N LEU A 189 -18.74 -5.97 -18.29
CA LEU A 189 -18.22 -7.34 -18.25
C LEU A 189 -19.18 -8.33 -18.92
N LYS A 190 -20.50 -8.21 -18.66
CA LYS A 190 -21.53 -9.03 -19.34
C LYS A 190 -21.50 -8.81 -20.85
N ARG A 191 -21.37 -7.54 -21.29
CA ARG A 191 -21.25 -7.22 -22.71
C ARG A 191 -20.04 -7.92 -23.34
N VAL A 192 -18.86 -7.81 -22.72
CA VAL A 192 -17.63 -8.46 -23.22
C VAL A 192 -17.78 -9.97 -23.31
N LEU A 193 -18.35 -10.62 -22.28
CA LEU A 193 -18.58 -12.06 -22.28
C LEU A 193 -19.55 -12.52 -23.36
N ASN A 194 -20.61 -11.75 -23.61
CA ASN A 194 -21.54 -12.02 -24.69
C ASN A 194 -20.88 -11.88 -26.08
N GLU A 195 -20.01 -10.89 -26.27
CA GLU A 195 -19.25 -10.71 -27.51
C GLU A 195 -18.23 -11.85 -27.74
N GLU A 196 -17.58 -12.35 -26.68
CA GLU A 196 -16.70 -13.53 -26.73
C GLU A 196 -17.46 -14.87 -26.75
N LYS A 197 -18.79 -14.85 -26.58
CA LYS A 197 -19.68 -16.03 -26.51
C LYS A 197 -19.36 -17.01 -25.38
N ILE A 198 -18.89 -16.49 -24.25
CA ILE A 198 -18.50 -17.28 -23.07
C ILE A 198 -19.70 -17.40 -22.12
N LYS A 199 -19.98 -18.61 -21.63
CA LYS A 199 -21.06 -18.83 -20.65
C LYS A 199 -20.64 -18.39 -19.24
N PHE A 200 -21.51 -17.68 -18.53
CA PHE A 200 -21.23 -17.18 -17.17
C PHE A 200 -22.46 -17.21 -16.27
N GLU A 201 -22.22 -17.25 -14.96
CA GLU A 201 -23.22 -17.02 -13.91
C GLU A 201 -23.20 -15.55 -13.47
N ASP A 202 -24.38 -14.96 -13.25
CA ASP A 202 -24.52 -13.55 -12.87
C ASP A 202 -23.81 -13.21 -11.55
N ASP A 203 -23.89 -14.11 -10.57
CA ASP A 203 -23.23 -13.97 -9.26
C ASP A 203 -21.70 -13.88 -9.39
N CYS A 204 -21.11 -14.61 -10.34
CA CYS A 204 -19.68 -14.54 -10.63
C CYS A 204 -19.28 -13.13 -11.11
N ILE A 205 -20.11 -12.49 -11.93
CA ILE A 205 -19.82 -11.16 -12.48
C ILE A 205 -19.98 -10.08 -11.40
N ILE A 206 -20.96 -10.22 -10.51
CA ILE A 206 -21.12 -9.33 -9.36
C ILE A 206 -19.89 -9.41 -8.44
N ALA A 207 -19.44 -10.64 -8.12
CA ALA A 207 -18.23 -10.84 -7.31
C ALA A 207 -16.98 -10.24 -7.98
N LEU A 208 -16.83 -10.42 -9.30
CA LEU A 208 -15.71 -9.85 -10.06
C LEU A 208 -15.75 -8.32 -10.07
N ALA A 209 -16.92 -7.72 -10.26
CA ALA A 209 -17.08 -6.26 -10.21
C ALA A 209 -16.74 -5.68 -8.82
N ARG A 210 -17.04 -6.41 -7.73
CA ARG A 210 -16.61 -6.06 -6.37
C ARG A 210 -15.09 -6.05 -6.26
N LEU A 211 -14.42 -7.07 -6.79
CA LEU A 211 -12.95 -7.18 -6.79
C LEU A 211 -12.28 -6.10 -7.67
N ALA A 212 -12.95 -5.68 -8.74
CA ALA A 212 -12.47 -4.63 -9.62
C ALA A 212 -12.39 -3.25 -8.93
N ASN A 213 -13.12 -3.04 -7.82
CA ASN A 213 -13.05 -1.86 -6.95
C ASN A 213 -13.04 -0.51 -7.70
N GLY A 214 -13.92 -0.37 -8.70
CA GLY A 214 -14.06 0.85 -9.50
C GLY A 214 -13.09 1.00 -10.67
N SER A 215 -12.25 0.00 -10.95
CA SER A 215 -11.28 -0.04 -12.05
C SER A 215 -11.72 -1.00 -13.16
N MET A 216 -12.06 -0.48 -14.33
CA MET A 216 -12.43 -1.31 -15.48
C MET A 216 -11.25 -2.12 -16.01
N ARG A 217 -10.04 -1.57 -15.92
CA ARG A 217 -8.80 -2.27 -16.33
C ARG A 217 -8.58 -3.51 -15.47
N ASP A 218 -8.75 -3.39 -14.16
CA ASP A 218 -8.52 -4.52 -13.24
C ASP A 218 -9.66 -5.54 -13.38
N GLY A 219 -10.91 -5.09 -13.54
CA GLY A 219 -12.04 -5.97 -13.88
C GLY A 219 -11.81 -6.80 -15.16
N LEU A 220 -11.39 -6.18 -16.27
CA LEU A 220 -11.09 -6.92 -17.50
C LEU A 220 -9.88 -7.85 -17.35
N SER A 221 -8.88 -7.47 -16.54
CA SER A 221 -7.69 -8.31 -16.32
C SER A 221 -8.03 -9.54 -15.48
N LEU A 222 -8.84 -9.38 -14.42
CA LEU A 222 -9.36 -10.49 -13.63
C LEU A 222 -10.24 -11.40 -14.49
N LEU A 223 -11.08 -10.84 -15.35
CA LEU A 223 -11.90 -11.61 -16.28
C LEU A 223 -11.05 -12.44 -17.26
N ASP A 224 -10.01 -11.84 -17.83
CA ASP A 224 -9.06 -12.51 -18.74
C ASP A 224 -8.36 -13.69 -18.06
N GLN A 225 -7.94 -13.49 -16.80
CA GLN A 225 -7.34 -14.55 -15.97
C GLN A 225 -8.32 -15.69 -15.71
N LEU A 226 -9.59 -15.38 -15.42
CA LEU A 226 -10.63 -16.40 -15.24
C LEU A 226 -10.88 -17.17 -16.53
N ILE A 227 -11.03 -16.51 -17.66
CA ILE A 227 -11.27 -17.19 -18.94
C ILE A 227 -10.10 -18.12 -19.29
N SER A 228 -8.87 -17.70 -18.97
CA SER A 228 -7.66 -18.49 -19.25
C SER A 228 -7.51 -19.69 -18.31
N GLY A 229 -7.87 -19.53 -17.03
CA GLY A 229 -7.66 -20.54 -15.99
C GLY A 229 -8.87 -21.45 -15.72
N ALA A 230 -10.08 -20.98 -15.99
CA ALA A 230 -11.32 -21.68 -15.73
C ALA A 230 -11.99 -22.08 -17.04
N GLY A 231 -12.25 -23.38 -17.23
CA GLY A 231 -13.13 -23.84 -18.30
C GLY A 231 -14.54 -23.26 -18.14
N GLU A 232 -15.32 -23.23 -19.22
CA GLU A 232 -16.69 -22.70 -19.18
C GLU A 232 -17.67 -23.66 -18.48
N PRO A 233 -18.75 -23.16 -17.82
CA PRO A 233 -19.07 -21.76 -17.57
C PRO A 233 -18.24 -21.13 -16.44
N LEU A 234 -18.18 -19.79 -16.42
CA LEU A 234 -17.59 -19.01 -15.33
C LEU A 234 -18.52 -19.00 -14.11
N THR A 235 -18.02 -19.50 -12.98
CA THR A 235 -18.78 -19.65 -11.72
C THR A 235 -18.03 -19.04 -10.54
N VAL A 236 -18.75 -18.70 -9.46
CA VAL A 236 -18.16 -18.11 -8.23
C VAL A 236 -17.09 -19.04 -7.63
N LYS A 237 -17.33 -20.36 -7.60
CA LYS A 237 -16.36 -21.33 -7.08
C LYS A 237 -15.04 -21.30 -7.85
N LYS A 238 -15.09 -21.20 -9.18
CA LYS A 238 -13.88 -21.12 -10.01
C LYS A 238 -13.14 -19.79 -9.80
N LEU A 239 -13.89 -18.70 -9.59
CA LEU A 239 -13.31 -17.42 -9.20
C LEU A 239 -12.56 -17.52 -7.87
N GLU A 240 -13.18 -18.17 -6.87
CA GLU A 240 -12.57 -18.41 -5.57
C GLU A 240 -11.30 -19.25 -5.67
N GLU A 241 -11.34 -20.37 -6.40
CA GLU A 241 -10.20 -21.26 -6.63
C GLU A 241 -9.04 -20.57 -7.37
N GLN A 242 -9.34 -19.82 -8.44
CA GLN A 242 -8.31 -19.16 -9.26
C GLN A 242 -7.64 -17.97 -8.56
N LEU A 243 -8.38 -17.23 -7.75
CA LEU A 243 -7.86 -16.06 -7.03
C LEU A 243 -7.46 -16.37 -5.58
N GLY A 244 -7.66 -17.60 -5.11
CA GLY A 244 -7.42 -17.98 -3.72
C GLY A 244 -8.29 -17.19 -2.74
N LEU A 245 -9.52 -16.84 -3.13
CA LEU A 245 -10.44 -16.09 -2.29
C LEU A 245 -11.13 -17.02 -1.29
N PRO A 246 -11.48 -16.51 -0.09
CA PRO A 246 -12.25 -17.30 0.84
C PRO A 246 -13.64 -17.54 0.30
N SER A 247 -14.11 -18.77 0.42
CA SER A 247 -15.52 -19.07 0.21
C SER A 247 -16.37 -18.30 1.21
N ASN A 248 -17.38 -17.58 0.71
CA ASN A 248 -18.32 -16.84 1.55
C ASN A 248 -18.95 -17.74 2.63
N GLU A 249 -19.27 -18.99 2.29
CA GLU A 249 -19.86 -19.96 3.22
C GLU A 249 -18.93 -20.23 4.41
N LYS A 250 -17.63 -20.45 4.15
CA LYS A 250 -16.62 -20.68 5.18
C LYS A 250 -16.35 -19.42 6.01
N THR A 251 -16.35 -18.24 5.38
CA THR A 251 -16.23 -16.97 6.10
C THR A 251 -17.42 -16.72 7.03
N TYR A 252 -18.65 -17.00 6.57
CA TYR A 252 -19.85 -16.85 7.38
C TYR A 252 -19.86 -17.85 8.54
N LEU A 253 -19.42 -19.09 8.32
CA LEU A 253 -19.25 -20.08 9.39
C LEU A 253 -18.26 -19.57 10.45
N LEU A 254 -17.09 -19.04 10.04
CA LEU A 254 -16.13 -18.46 10.98
C LEU A 254 -16.76 -17.31 11.80
N LEU A 255 -17.45 -16.39 11.14
CA LEU A 255 -18.11 -15.27 11.81
C LEU A 255 -19.23 -15.73 12.75
N GLU A 256 -19.99 -16.76 12.38
CA GLU A 256 -21.00 -17.37 13.23
C GLU A 256 -20.36 -17.99 14.48
N LYS A 257 -19.25 -18.73 14.33
CA LYS A 257 -18.49 -19.29 15.47
C LYS A 257 -17.95 -18.21 16.40
N ILE A 258 -17.46 -17.10 15.85
CA ILE A 258 -17.03 -15.94 16.63
C ILE A 258 -18.22 -15.33 17.37
N GLY A 259 -19.36 -15.15 16.69
CA GLY A 259 -20.56 -14.54 17.27
C GLY A 259 -21.22 -15.39 18.37
N GLN A 260 -21.08 -16.71 18.29
CA GLN A 260 -21.55 -17.67 19.32
C GLN A 260 -20.56 -17.85 20.47
N SER A 261 -19.43 -17.13 20.47
CA SER A 261 -18.33 -17.32 21.43
C SER A 261 -17.76 -18.75 21.48
N ASP A 262 -17.85 -19.49 20.37
CA ASP A 262 -17.30 -20.84 20.23
C ASP A 262 -15.81 -20.77 19.87
N ALA A 263 -14.97 -20.71 20.91
CA ALA A 263 -13.51 -20.69 20.80
C ALA A 263 -12.94 -21.86 19.98
N GLY A 264 -13.42 -23.08 20.24
CA GLY A 264 -12.93 -24.28 19.56
C GLY A 264 -13.32 -24.28 18.08
N GLY A 265 -14.59 -23.99 17.79
CA GLY A 265 -15.10 -23.87 16.43
C GLY A 265 -14.44 -22.74 15.64
N THR A 266 -14.10 -21.62 16.30
CA THR A 266 -13.38 -20.50 15.67
C THR A 266 -12.00 -20.94 15.17
N LEU A 267 -11.22 -21.64 15.99
CA LEU A 267 -9.88 -22.13 15.59
C LEU A 267 -9.96 -23.16 14.47
N GLN A 268 -10.94 -24.06 14.51
CA GLN A 268 -11.18 -25.04 13.44
C GLN A 268 -11.53 -24.35 12.12
N ALA A 269 -12.46 -23.39 12.14
CA ALA A 269 -12.84 -22.65 10.94
C ALA A 269 -11.69 -21.81 10.35
N VAL A 270 -10.80 -21.27 11.21
CA VAL A 270 -9.56 -20.60 10.77
C VAL A 270 -8.62 -21.59 10.09
N ASP A 271 -8.40 -22.77 10.69
CA ASP A 271 -7.54 -23.80 10.09
C ASP A 271 -8.09 -24.24 8.73
N ASP A 272 -9.39 -24.50 8.61
CA ASP A 272 -10.05 -24.90 7.37
C ASP A 272 -9.91 -23.87 6.23
N LEU A 273 -9.88 -22.58 6.58
CA LEU A 273 -9.65 -21.49 5.63
C LEU A 273 -8.18 -21.40 5.20
N ILE A 274 -7.24 -21.52 6.15
CA ILE A 274 -5.80 -21.45 5.88
C ILE A 274 -5.32 -22.69 5.10
N VAL A 275 -5.75 -23.89 5.49
CA VAL A 275 -5.48 -25.15 4.78
C VAL A 275 -6.09 -25.11 3.36
N GLY A 276 -7.22 -24.42 3.20
CA GLY A 276 -7.82 -24.12 1.90
C GLY A 276 -6.99 -23.19 0.99
N GLY A 277 -5.81 -22.72 1.42
CA GLY A 277 -4.90 -21.90 0.63
C GLY A 277 -4.98 -20.40 0.92
N LEU A 278 -5.83 -19.97 1.86
CA LEU A 278 -5.98 -18.55 2.19
C LEU A 278 -4.83 -18.05 3.07
N SER A 279 -4.23 -16.92 2.69
CA SER A 279 -3.23 -16.27 3.52
C SER A 279 -3.85 -15.62 4.77
N CYS A 280 -3.08 -15.52 5.86
CA CYS A 280 -3.53 -14.84 7.09
C CYS A 280 -3.99 -13.39 6.84
N VAL A 281 -3.30 -12.66 5.94
CA VAL A 281 -3.67 -11.30 5.55
C VAL A 281 -4.96 -11.29 4.72
N GLY A 282 -5.11 -12.25 3.79
CA GLY A 282 -6.33 -12.41 3.01
C GLY A 282 -7.56 -12.70 3.87
N LEU A 283 -7.39 -13.52 4.94
CA LEU A 283 -8.45 -13.76 5.90
C LEU A 283 -8.86 -12.47 6.64
N LEU A 284 -7.88 -11.67 7.08
CA LEU A 284 -8.18 -10.38 7.71
C LEU A 284 -8.91 -9.43 6.76
N ASP A 285 -8.46 -9.34 5.52
CA ASP A 285 -9.10 -8.49 4.51
C ASP A 285 -10.56 -8.91 4.28
N ALA A 286 -10.83 -10.22 4.18
CA ALA A 286 -12.18 -10.75 4.04
C ALA A 286 -13.06 -10.51 5.28
N LEU A 287 -12.50 -10.64 6.49
CA LEU A 287 -13.20 -10.32 7.72
C LEU A 287 -13.54 -8.83 7.80
N VAL A 288 -12.60 -7.94 7.51
CA VAL A 288 -12.84 -6.48 7.49
C VAL A 288 -13.97 -6.13 6.53
N GLN A 289 -13.95 -6.68 5.31
CA GLN A 289 -15.02 -6.46 4.33
C GLN A 289 -16.37 -7.01 4.83
N SER A 290 -16.38 -8.22 5.39
CA SER A 290 -17.62 -8.81 5.93
C SER A 290 -18.19 -8.01 7.08
N PHE A 291 -17.36 -7.53 8.01
CA PHE A 291 -17.80 -6.65 9.10
C PHE A 291 -18.29 -5.29 8.58
N ARG A 292 -17.62 -4.70 7.57
CA ARG A 292 -18.11 -3.48 6.91
C ARG A 292 -19.49 -3.71 6.30
N ASP A 293 -19.69 -4.80 5.58
CA ASP A 293 -20.95 -5.07 4.90
C ASP A 293 -22.06 -5.37 5.92
N MET A 294 -21.78 -6.10 7.01
CA MET A 294 -22.70 -6.26 8.15
C MET A 294 -23.08 -4.91 8.78
N MET A 295 -22.11 -4.02 8.99
CA MET A 295 -22.36 -2.68 9.54
C MET A 295 -23.35 -1.92 8.67
N VAL A 296 -23.14 -1.92 7.35
CA VAL A 296 -24.01 -1.21 6.40
C VAL A 296 -25.39 -1.84 6.35
N LEU A 297 -25.49 -3.17 6.33
CA LEU A 297 -26.77 -3.89 6.36
C LEU A 297 -27.58 -3.60 7.63
N LYS A 298 -26.94 -3.46 8.80
CA LYS A 298 -27.64 -3.12 10.05
C LYS A 298 -27.99 -1.64 10.16
N ALA A 299 -27.13 -0.74 9.67
CA ALA A 299 -27.29 0.70 9.89
C ALA A 299 -28.13 1.40 8.82
N ALA A 300 -28.07 0.94 7.56
CA ALA A 300 -28.74 1.60 6.45
C ALA A 300 -30.14 1.03 6.23
N LYS A 301 -31.15 1.91 6.14
CA LYS A 301 -32.53 1.52 5.77
C LYS A 301 -32.63 1.03 4.32
N ASP A 302 -31.83 1.61 3.43
CA ASP A 302 -31.63 1.15 2.06
C ASP A 302 -30.15 0.80 1.86
N SER A 303 -29.85 -0.49 1.85
CA SER A 303 -28.49 -1.01 1.71
C SER A 303 -28.13 -1.36 0.26
N SER A 304 -29.08 -1.26 -0.68
CA SER A 304 -28.95 -1.78 -2.04
C SER A 304 -27.89 -1.07 -2.88
N SER A 305 -27.68 0.22 -2.63
CA SER A 305 -26.68 1.06 -3.31
C SER A 305 -25.31 1.08 -2.63
N LEU A 306 -25.24 0.67 -1.35
CA LEU A 306 -24.03 0.80 -0.53
C LEU A 306 -23.19 -0.49 -0.47
N VAL A 307 -23.82 -1.63 -0.75
CA VAL A 307 -23.23 -2.96 -0.65
C VAL A 307 -23.43 -3.71 -1.97
N ILE A 308 -22.34 -4.25 -2.51
CA ILE A 308 -22.34 -5.01 -3.76
C ILE A 308 -22.30 -6.49 -3.38
N LEU A 309 -23.48 -7.06 -3.15
CA LEU A 309 -23.67 -8.47 -2.78
C LEU A 309 -24.85 -9.05 -3.56
N THR A 310 -24.81 -10.37 -3.78
CA THR A 310 -25.95 -11.13 -4.29
C THR A 310 -27.06 -11.21 -3.22
N ASP A 311 -28.27 -11.56 -3.64
CA ASP A 311 -29.39 -11.75 -2.70
C ASP A 311 -29.11 -12.89 -1.69
N ALA A 312 -28.39 -13.92 -2.12
CA ALA A 312 -27.99 -15.04 -1.26
C ALA A 312 -26.96 -14.60 -0.21
N GLU A 313 -25.91 -13.88 -0.63
CA GLU A 313 -24.89 -13.31 0.25
C GLU A 313 -25.52 -12.34 1.26
N LYS A 314 -26.41 -11.46 0.80
CA LYS A 314 -27.12 -10.51 1.67
C LYS A 314 -27.92 -11.23 2.76
N LYS A 315 -28.65 -12.30 2.43
CA LYS A 315 -29.40 -13.11 3.39
C LYS A 315 -28.49 -13.84 4.37
N GLY A 316 -27.40 -14.45 3.88
CA GLY A 316 -26.43 -15.15 4.73
C GLY A 316 -25.76 -14.21 5.72
N LEU A 317 -25.23 -13.09 5.23
CA LEU A 317 -24.54 -12.10 6.04
C LEU A 317 -25.46 -11.40 7.03
N SER A 318 -26.73 -11.17 6.66
CA SER A 318 -27.71 -10.57 7.59
C SER A 318 -27.99 -11.46 8.80
N LYS A 319 -28.04 -12.79 8.63
CA LYS A 319 -28.19 -13.74 9.75
C LYS A 319 -26.99 -13.69 10.68
N VAL A 320 -25.78 -13.66 10.11
CA VAL A 320 -24.54 -13.56 10.90
C VAL A 320 -24.46 -12.22 11.63
N ALA A 321 -24.95 -11.15 11.02
CA ALA A 321 -24.97 -9.82 11.62
C ALA A 321 -25.85 -9.73 12.89
N GLU A 322 -26.78 -10.67 13.12
CA GLU A 322 -27.59 -10.70 14.33
C GLU A 322 -26.77 -11.00 15.58
N PHE A 323 -25.65 -11.72 15.46
CA PHE A 323 -24.76 -12.03 16.59
C PHE A 323 -23.89 -10.85 17.06
N PHE A 324 -23.85 -9.74 16.31
CA PHE A 324 -22.94 -8.63 16.59
C PHE A 324 -23.67 -7.29 16.69
N ASP A 325 -23.43 -6.54 17.76
CA ASP A 325 -23.91 -5.17 17.87
C ASP A 325 -23.10 -4.20 17.01
N ILE A 326 -23.70 -3.10 16.56
CA ILE A 326 -23.03 -2.10 15.72
C ILE A 326 -21.71 -1.58 16.36
N PRO A 327 -21.65 -1.26 17.68
CA PRO A 327 -20.39 -0.88 18.32
C PRO A 327 -19.31 -1.97 18.24
N ALA A 328 -19.70 -3.24 18.42
CA ALA A 328 -18.79 -4.38 18.33
C ALA A 328 -18.24 -4.53 16.89
N ILE A 329 -19.11 -4.37 15.88
CA ILE A 329 -18.71 -4.40 14.47
C ILE A 329 -17.68 -3.29 14.18
N VAL A 330 -17.95 -2.05 14.59
CA VAL A 330 -17.04 -0.90 14.38
C VAL A 330 -15.70 -1.13 15.07
N TYR A 331 -15.72 -1.64 16.31
CA TYR A 331 -14.51 -1.98 17.04
C TYR A 331 -13.70 -3.06 16.32
N ASN A 332 -14.35 -4.13 15.88
CA ASN A 332 -13.72 -5.25 15.18
C ASN A 332 -13.07 -4.82 13.86
N ILE A 333 -13.73 -3.96 13.06
CA ILE A 333 -13.12 -3.37 11.85
C ILE A 333 -11.81 -2.66 12.21
N SER A 334 -11.84 -1.79 13.22
CA SER A 334 -10.65 -1.04 13.63
C SER A 334 -9.54 -1.94 14.16
N LEU A 335 -9.90 -3.04 14.84
CA LEU A 335 -8.97 -4.01 15.40
C LEU A 335 -8.26 -4.80 14.30
N PHE A 336 -9.02 -5.32 13.33
CA PHE A 336 -8.45 -6.11 12.24
C PHE A 336 -7.59 -5.26 11.30
N GLU A 337 -7.98 -4.02 11.01
CA GLU A 337 -7.13 -3.09 10.26
C GLU A 337 -5.79 -2.80 10.97
N LYS A 338 -5.82 -2.59 12.29
CA LYS A 338 -4.58 -2.44 13.08
C LYS A 338 -3.73 -3.72 13.09
N LEU A 339 -4.37 -4.88 13.09
CA LEU A 339 -3.71 -6.19 13.10
C LEU A 339 -3.07 -6.55 11.75
N ARG A 340 -3.55 -5.95 10.65
CA ARG A 340 -3.10 -6.22 9.28
C ARG A 340 -1.59 -6.04 9.11
N TRP A 341 -1.04 -4.92 9.60
CA TRP A 341 0.40 -4.63 9.46
C TRP A 341 1.28 -5.55 10.32
N PRO A 342 0.99 -5.80 11.61
CA PRO A 342 1.69 -6.80 12.42
C PRO A 342 1.65 -8.20 11.81
N VAL A 343 0.50 -8.68 11.35
CA VAL A 343 0.39 -10.02 10.74
C VAL A 343 1.20 -10.10 9.45
N LYS A 344 1.19 -9.06 8.62
CA LYS A 344 2.00 -9.03 7.40
C LYS A 344 3.51 -9.07 7.64
N ASN A 345 3.99 -8.50 8.76
CA ASN A 345 5.42 -8.33 9.03
C ASN A 345 5.95 -9.20 10.18
N SER A 346 5.16 -10.14 10.70
CA SER A 346 5.55 -11.03 11.79
C SER A 346 6.16 -12.33 11.28
N ASP A 347 7.11 -12.88 12.04
CA ASP A 347 7.63 -14.24 11.82
C ASP A 347 6.57 -15.32 12.17
N ASN A 348 5.56 -14.98 12.97
CA ASN A 348 4.51 -15.90 13.42
C ASN A 348 3.10 -15.33 13.15
N PRO A 349 2.72 -15.12 11.88
CA PRO A 349 1.48 -14.45 11.50
C PRO A 349 0.23 -15.20 11.96
N ARG A 350 0.27 -16.53 11.90
CA ARG A 350 -0.85 -17.41 12.26
C ARG A 350 -1.21 -17.33 13.74
N ALA A 351 -0.21 -17.42 14.62
CA ALA A 351 -0.42 -17.31 16.06
C ALA A 351 -1.01 -15.95 16.46
N LEU A 352 -0.55 -14.86 15.84
CA LEU A 352 -1.10 -13.51 16.08
C LEU A 352 -2.56 -13.38 15.63
N LEU A 353 -2.89 -13.97 14.47
CA LEU A 353 -4.23 -14.00 13.93
C LEU A 353 -5.18 -14.78 14.84
N GLU A 354 -4.83 -16.03 15.16
CA GLU A 354 -5.61 -16.92 16.02
C GLU A 354 -5.83 -16.30 17.41
N ALA A 355 -4.78 -15.77 18.05
CA ALA A 355 -4.91 -15.09 19.35
C ALA A 355 -5.84 -13.87 19.28
N SER A 356 -5.82 -13.12 18.19
CA SER A 356 -6.68 -11.95 18.01
C SER A 356 -8.13 -12.33 17.76
N LEU A 357 -8.38 -13.37 16.96
CA LEU A 357 -9.73 -13.90 16.72
C LEU A 357 -10.31 -14.52 17.98
N MET A 358 -9.49 -15.24 18.76
CA MET A 358 -9.87 -15.74 20.08
C MET A 358 -10.26 -14.61 21.03
N ARG A 359 -9.49 -13.51 21.04
CA ARG A 359 -9.84 -12.34 21.84
C ARG A 359 -11.19 -11.74 21.41
N VAL A 360 -11.53 -11.76 20.12
CA VAL A 360 -12.83 -11.26 19.63
C VAL A 360 -13.97 -12.22 19.98
N ALA A 361 -13.77 -13.53 19.81
CA ALA A 361 -14.77 -14.54 20.14
C ALA A 361 -15.07 -14.63 21.65
N LEU A 362 -14.03 -14.46 22.48
CA LEU A 362 -14.13 -14.49 23.95
C LEU A 362 -14.42 -13.12 24.58
N ALA A 363 -14.42 -12.04 23.80
CA ALA A 363 -14.81 -10.74 24.33
C ALA A 363 -16.30 -10.80 24.68
N GLU A 364 -16.62 -10.62 25.96
CA GLU A 364 -18.01 -10.42 26.38
C GLU A 364 -18.61 -9.28 25.55
N HIS A 365 -19.81 -9.51 25.01
CA HIS A 365 -20.48 -8.57 24.12
C HIS A 365 -20.34 -7.12 24.62
N PHE A 366 -19.88 -6.22 23.76
CA PHE A 366 -19.77 -4.80 24.07
C PHE A 366 -21.18 -4.21 24.23
N MET A 367 -21.79 -4.40 25.40
CA MET A 367 -23.06 -3.76 25.73
C MET A 367 -22.86 -2.25 25.72
N SER A 368 -23.82 -1.51 25.17
CA SER A 368 -23.79 -0.06 25.28
C SER A 368 -24.00 0.34 26.75
N ILE A 369 -23.27 1.37 27.22
CA ILE A 369 -23.41 1.89 28.60
C ILE A 369 -24.89 2.13 28.99
N PRO A 370 -25.76 2.66 28.10
CA PRO A 370 -27.19 2.81 28.38
C PRO A 370 -27.94 1.49 28.62
N GLU A 371 -27.58 0.38 27.96
CA GLU A 371 -28.20 -0.93 28.14
C GLU A 371 -27.72 -1.62 29.42
N LEU A 372 -26.45 -1.44 29.77
CA LEU A 372 -25.87 -1.89 31.03
C LEU A 372 -26.53 -1.20 32.23
N LEU A 373 -26.82 0.10 32.09
CA LEU A 373 -27.59 0.89 33.07
C LEU A 373 -29.07 0.49 33.16
N ARG A 374 -29.63 -0.18 32.14
CA ARG A 374 -31.01 -0.72 32.16
C ARG A 374 -31.12 -2.08 32.83
N GLY A 375 -30.01 -2.66 33.32
CA GLY A 375 -30.03 -3.81 34.23
C GLY A 375 -30.36 -5.17 33.61
N GLN A 376 -30.27 -5.32 32.29
CA GLN A 376 -30.34 -6.65 31.67
C GLN A 376 -29.02 -7.40 31.92
N LYS A 377 -29.05 -8.37 32.85
CA LYS A 377 -27.93 -9.30 33.04
C LYS A 377 -27.88 -10.30 31.88
N PRO A 378 -26.68 -10.65 31.39
CA PRO A 378 -26.53 -11.75 30.43
C PRO A 378 -26.93 -13.08 31.09
N ASN A 379 -27.57 -13.98 30.31
CA ASN A 379 -27.84 -15.36 30.71
C ASN A 379 -26.51 -16.05 31.02
N ALA A 380 -26.29 -16.37 32.30
CA ALA A 380 -25.03 -16.91 32.81
C ALA A 380 -24.89 -18.45 32.67
N ASP A 381 -25.68 -19.09 31.82
CA ASP A 381 -25.77 -20.57 31.76
C ASP A 381 -24.80 -21.24 30.78
N SER A 382 -23.85 -20.51 30.18
CA SER A 382 -22.78 -21.10 29.33
C SER A 382 -21.37 -20.99 29.92
N ALA A 383 -21.23 -20.61 31.19
CA ALA A 383 -19.94 -20.61 31.88
C ALA A 383 -19.67 -21.96 32.58
N GLY A 384 -19.46 -23.02 31.78
CA GLY A 384 -18.89 -24.28 32.24
C GLY A 384 -17.46 -24.06 32.75
N GLY A 385 -17.27 -24.20 34.06
CA GLY A 385 -16.12 -23.68 34.79
C GLY A 385 -14.76 -24.29 34.47
N LEU A 386 -13.74 -23.44 34.50
CA LEU A 386 -12.35 -23.79 34.79
C LEU A 386 -11.89 -23.03 36.03
N LYS A 387 -12.32 -23.51 37.20
CA LYS A 387 -11.56 -23.28 38.43
C LYS A 387 -10.46 -24.32 38.50
N LYS A 388 -9.19 -23.91 38.34
CA LYS A 388 -8.06 -24.66 38.89
C LYS A 388 -7.07 -23.72 39.56
N ASN A 389 -6.92 -23.95 40.86
CA ASN A 389 -5.87 -23.45 41.73
C ASN A 389 -4.49 -23.58 41.07
N PHE A 390 -3.76 -22.47 40.96
CA PHE A 390 -2.32 -22.54 40.79
C PHE A 390 -1.66 -22.43 42.17
N ASN A 391 -1.37 -23.59 42.75
CA ASN A 391 -0.35 -23.72 43.78
C ASN A 391 1.01 -23.49 43.09
N VAL A 392 1.72 -22.45 43.49
CA VAL A 392 3.09 -22.19 43.03
C VAL A 392 4.02 -23.13 43.80
N SER A 393 4.22 -24.33 43.27
CA SER A 393 5.25 -25.26 43.73
C SER A 393 6.46 -25.15 42.81
N SER A 394 7.58 -24.72 43.39
CA SER A 394 8.98 -24.90 42.98
C SER A 394 9.27 -25.32 41.53
N ARG A 395 9.91 -24.39 40.79
CA ARG A 395 10.55 -24.64 39.49
C ARG A 395 11.39 -25.95 39.49
N PRO A 396 11.18 -26.88 38.56
CA PRO A 396 12.20 -27.87 38.23
C PRO A 396 13.37 -27.16 37.53
N ALA A 397 14.59 -27.50 37.93
CA ALA A 397 15.80 -27.05 37.27
C ALA A 397 15.80 -27.47 35.79
N PHE A 398 16.12 -26.54 34.90
CA PHE A 398 16.33 -26.83 33.48
C PHE A 398 17.56 -27.75 33.35
N ASN A 399 17.32 -28.96 32.85
CA ASN A 399 18.38 -29.84 32.37
C ASN A 399 19.04 -29.22 31.14
N GLN A 400 20.38 -29.22 31.15
CA GLN A 400 21.23 -28.75 30.06
C GLN A 400 20.96 -29.55 28.77
N PRO A 401 20.92 -28.90 27.59
CA PRO A 401 20.99 -29.62 26.32
C PRO A 401 22.37 -30.26 26.13
N ALA A 402 22.32 -31.50 25.66
CA ALA A 402 23.45 -32.38 25.38
C ALA A 402 24.49 -31.76 24.43
N GLN A 403 25.75 -32.11 24.69
CA GLN A 403 26.90 -31.84 23.84
C GLN A 403 26.72 -32.48 22.46
N THR A 404 26.60 -31.66 21.43
CA THR A 404 26.86 -32.07 20.04
C THR A 404 28.31 -31.79 19.69
N GLU A 405 28.95 -32.83 19.17
CA GLU A 405 30.36 -32.97 18.81
C GLU A 405 30.84 -31.91 17.82
N ILE A 406 32.10 -31.49 18.02
CA ILE A 406 32.85 -30.59 17.13
C ILE A 406 33.61 -31.44 16.10
N PRO A 407 33.59 -31.05 14.82
CA PRO A 407 34.76 -31.26 13.97
C PRO A 407 35.39 -29.94 13.47
N GLN A 408 36.69 -29.87 13.72
CA GLN A 408 37.76 -29.26 12.90
C GLN A 408 38.01 -27.74 12.96
N GLN A 409 39.01 -27.43 13.79
CA GLN A 409 40.17 -26.57 13.53
C GLN A 409 39.98 -25.38 12.58
N ARG A 410 39.90 -24.18 13.16
CA ARG A 410 40.41 -22.95 12.54
C ARG A 410 41.29 -22.20 13.53
N GLN A 411 42.38 -21.67 12.98
CA GLN A 411 43.59 -21.23 13.66
C GLN A 411 43.33 -20.18 14.74
N VAL A 412 43.81 -20.46 15.95
CA VAL A 412 43.95 -19.50 17.05
C VAL A 412 45.15 -18.63 16.72
N ILE A 413 44.96 -17.32 16.61
CA ILE A 413 46.07 -16.36 16.58
C ILE A 413 46.53 -16.17 18.03
N ASP A 414 47.73 -16.65 18.33
CA ASP A 414 48.39 -16.48 19.62
C ASP A 414 48.50 -15.00 20.03
N GLY A 415 48.25 -14.77 21.33
CA GLY A 415 49.01 -13.83 22.16
C GLY A 415 48.91 -12.33 21.85
N THR A 416 48.32 -11.60 22.80
CA THR A 416 48.20 -10.13 22.95
C THR A 416 47.28 -9.42 21.94
N CYS A 417 46.12 -8.96 22.43
CA CYS A 417 45.16 -8.14 21.71
C CYS A 417 45.69 -6.72 21.48
N ASP A 418 46.56 -6.57 20.48
CA ASP A 418 46.95 -5.26 19.97
C ASP A 418 45.84 -4.73 19.06
N TYR A 419 45.33 -3.53 19.37
CA TYR A 419 44.32 -2.81 18.56
C TYR A 419 44.69 -2.77 17.06
N GLU A 420 45.98 -2.68 16.75
CA GLU A 420 46.49 -2.68 15.37
C GLU A 420 46.22 -3.99 14.62
N LYS A 421 46.33 -5.15 15.29
CA LYS A 421 46.01 -6.46 14.67
C LYS A 421 44.51 -6.58 14.37
N ILE A 422 43.65 -6.10 15.26
CA ILE A 422 42.18 -6.10 15.08
C ILE A 422 41.79 -5.18 13.92
N LYS A 423 42.41 -4.01 13.82
CA LYS A 423 42.14 -3.04 12.75
C LYS A 423 42.58 -3.57 11.39
N GLN A 424 43.73 -4.24 11.30
CA GLN A 424 44.23 -4.81 10.04
C GLN A 424 43.43 -6.02 9.57
N ASN A 425 42.94 -6.86 10.50
CA ASN A 425 42.22 -8.10 10.18
C ASN A 425 40.69 -7.96 10.30
N TRP A 426 40.14 -6.74 10.34
CA TRP A 426 38.72 -6.49 10.60
C TRP A 426 37.79 -7.18 9.59
N SER A 427 38.11 -7.13 8.30
CA SER A 427 37.33 -7.81 7.26
C SER A 427 37.27 -9.32 7.48
N SER A 428 38.41 -9.94 7.78
CA SER A 428 38.54 -11.37 8.02
C SER A 428 37.80 -11.82 9.30
N ILE A 429 37.77 -10.95 10.32
CA ILE A 429 37.02 -11.19 11.56
C ILE A 429 35.52 -11.09 11.32
N VAL A 430 35.07 -10.12 10.52
CA VAL A 430 33.63 -9.99 10.20
C VAL A 430 33.15 -11.16 9.35
N GLU A 431 34.00 -11.68 8.45
CA GLU A 431 33.70 -12.86 7.63
C GLU A 431 33.73 -14.18 8.40
N SER A 432 34.45 -14.26 9.52
CA SER A 432 34.51 -15.48 10.35
C SER A 432 33.31 -15.63 11.30
N ILE A 433 32.44 -14.62 11.41
CA ILE A 433 31.25 -14.65 12.27
C ILE A 433 30.16 -15.52 11.64
N ALA A 434 29.77 -16.59 12.35
CA ALA A 434 28.77 -17.55 11.88
C ALA A 434 27.37 -16.96 11.65
N ASN A 435 27.01 -15.87 12.34
CA ASN A 435 25.70 -15.23 12.19
C ASN A 435 25.71 -14.16 11.09
N ALA A 436 25.16 -14.50 9.93
CA ALA A 436 25.12 -13.63 8.75
C ALA A 436 24.49 -12.25 9.00
N ARG A 437 23.48 -12.15 9.88
CA ARG A 437 22.84 -10.86 10.21
C ARG A 437 23.79 -9.95 11.01
N ILE A 438 24.57 -10.51 11.94
CA ILE A 438 25.54 -9.76 12.74
C ILE A 438 26.72 -9.30 11.88
N ALA A 439 27.22 -10.18 11.01
CA ALA A 439 28.29 -9.85 10.08
C ALA A 439 27.92 -8.66 9.18
N ASP A 440 26.67 -8.62 8.67
CA ASP A 440 26.21 -7.55 7.78
C ASP A 440 26.11 -6.18 8.48
N PHE A 441 25.80 -6.17 9.79
CA PHE A 441 25.87 -4.94 10.59
C PHE A 441 27.31 -4.50 10.85
N LEU A 442 28.21 -5.44 11.13
CA LEU A 442 29.60 -5.13 11.43
C LEU A 442 30.39 -4.67 10.19
N LYS A 443 29.99 -5.07 8.97
CA LYS A 443 30.52 -4.51 7.71
C LYS A 443 30.36 -3.00 7.60
N LYS A 444 29.33 -2.44 8.25
CA LYS A 444 29.06 -0.99 8.28
C LYS A 444 29.74 -0.28 9.45
N SER A 445 30.55 -1.00 10.22
CA SER A 445 31.25 -0.50 11.40
C SER A 445 32.77 -0.65 11.25
N SER A 446 33.52 0.22 11.93
CA SER A 446 34.98 0.14 11.99
C SER A 446 35.47 0.23 13.44
N PRO A 447 36.52 -0.51 13.84
CA PRO A 447 37.05 -0.47 15.20
C PRO A 447 37.80 0.84 15.46
N LEU A 448 37.37 1.60 16.48
CA LEU A 448 37.91 2.91 16.83
C LEU A 448 38.99 2.85 17.90
N ARG A 449 38.76 2.10 18.98
CA ARG A 449 39.71 1.97 20.10
C ARG A 449 39.44 0.70 20.90
N LEU A 450 40.49 0.16 21.52
CA LEU A 450 40.42 -0.93 22.47
C LEU A 450 40.96 -0.43 23.82
N SER A 451 40.13 -0.41 24.87
CA SER A 451 40.58 -0.04 26.22
C SER A 451 39.92 -0.94 27.26
N GLY A 452 40.72 -1.56 28.13
CA GLY A 452 40.24 -2.39 29.24
C GLY A 452 39.32 -3.55 28.82
N GLY A 453 39.60 -4.20 27.68
CA GLY A 453 38.75 -5.27 27.14
C GLY A 453 37.45 -4.80 26.48
N THR A 454 37.26 -3.49 26.30
CA THR A 454 36.10 -2.92 25.59
C THR A 454 36.54 -2.39 24.22
N LEU A 455 35.93 -2.91 23.14
CA LEU A 455 36.13 -2.48 21.76
C LEU A 455 35.05 -1.47 21.36
N ALA A 456 35.46 -0.26 21.00
CA ALA A 456 34.56 0.76 20.49
C ALA A 456 34.40 0.62 18.96
N LEU A 457 33.17 0.50 18.49
CA LEU A 457 32.80 0.39 17.08
C LEU A 457 32.19 1.69 16.58
N GLY A 458 32.84 2.28 15.58
CA GLY A 458 32.42 3.51 14.91
C GLY A 458 31.47 3.22 13.76
N PHE A 459 30.33 3.91 13.73
CA PHE A 459 29.41 3.95 12.60
C PHE A 459 29.43 5.34 11.95
N ASN A 460 29.21 5.40 10.64
CA ASN A 460 29.06 6.67 9.93
C ASN A 460 27.76 7.39 10.38
N SER A 461 27.73 8.71 10.23
CA SER A 461 26.58 9.55 10.61
C SER A 461 25.28 9.20 9.86
N SER A 462 25.38 8.60 8.66
CA SER A 462 24.26 8.05 7.88
C SER A 462 23.64 6.78 8.49
N ASP A 463 24.39 6.05 9.32
CA ASP A 463 24.02 4.72 9.83
C ASP A 463 23.54 4.72 11.29
N GLY A 464 23.13 5.90 11.80
CA GLY A 464 22.65 6.06 13.18
C GLY A 464 21.44 5.19 13.56
N PHE A 465 20.62 4.80 12.59
CA PHE A 465 19.54 3.83 12.81
C PHE A 465 20.08 2.41 13.08
N THR A 466 21.10 1.98 12.34
CA THR A 466 21.76 0.69 12.51
C THR A 466 22.47 0.60 13.86
N MET A 467 23.14 1.67 14.29
CA MET A 467 23.76 1.76 15.60
C MET A 467 22.75 1.55 16.75
N LYS A 468 21.57 2.21 16.69
CA LYS A 468 20.50 2.01 17.68
C LYS A 468 19.95 0.59 17.66
N LEU A 469 19.87 -0.03 16.49
CA LEU A 469 19.42 -1.41 16.33
C LEU A 469 20.37 -2.43 16.99
N CYS A 470 21.68 -2.16 16.95
CA CYS A 470 22.73 -2.94 17.61
C CYS A 470 22.72 -2.75 19.14
N GLN A 471 22.34 -1.56 19.62
CA GLN A 471 22.21 -1.27 21.06
C GLN A 471 20.94 -1.88 21.69
N SER A 472 19.88 -2.11 20.91
CA SER A 472 18.60 -2.63 21.39
C SER A 472 18.52 -4.16 21.44
N ASN A 473 17.65 -4.71 22.29
CA ASN A 473 17.19 -6.11 22.31
C ASN A 473 18.28 -7.18 22.57
N GLY A 474 19.23 -6.93 23.48
CA GLY A 474 20.25 -7.92 23.87
C GLY A 474 21.24 -8.30 22.76
N ARG A 475 21.22 -7.57 21.63
CA ARG A 475 22.12 -7.82 20.49
C ARG A 475 23.55 -7.33 20.75
N ALA A 476 23.74 -6.33 21.60
CA ALA A 476 25.07 -5.90 22.03
C ALA A 476 25.85 -7.06 22.66
N ASP A 477 25.18 -7.87 23.49
CA ASP A 477 25.78 -9.05 24.13
C ASP A 477 26.07 -10.16 23.10
N ALA A 478 25.17 -10.37 22.13
CA ALA A 478 25.39 -11.32 21.04
C ALA A 478 26.56 -10.91 20.13
N ILE A 479 26.73 -9.60 19.87
CA ILE A 479 27.87 -9.04 19.11
C ILE A 479 29.17 -9.22 19.90
N ALA A 480 29.14 -8.95 21.21
CA ALA A 480 30.28 -9.16 22.10
C ALA A 480 30.72 -10.64 22.12
N GLN A 481 29.77 -11.59 22.23
CA GLN A 481 30.05 -13.02 22.18
C GLN A 481 30.61 -13.47 20.82
N ALA A 482 30.03 -12.99 19.71
CA ALA A 482 30.50 -13.32 18.37
C ALA A 482 31.93 -12.80 18.11
N LEU A 483 32.23 -11.57 18.56
CA LEU A 483 33.57 -11.01 18.46
C LEU A 483 34.55 -11.73 19.39
N SER A 484 34.14 -12.08 20.61
CA SER A 484 34.99 -12.82 21.55
C SER A 484 35.34 -14.22 21.02
N ALA A 485 34.39 -14.89 20.37
CA ALA A 485 34.62 -16.17 19.71
C ALA A 485 35.56 -16.05 18.49
N ALA A 486 35.48 -14.94 17.74
CA ALA A 486 36.31 -14.70 16.57
C ALA A 486 37.74 -14.22 16.92
N THR A 487 37.93 -13.52 18.04
CA THR A 487 39.24 -13.00 18.48
C THR A 487 39.92 -13.87 19.55
N GLY A 488 39.21 -14.84 20.12
CA GLY A 488 39.72 -15.72 21.18
C GLY A 488 39.89 -15.04 22.55
N THR A 489 39.30 -13.86 22.75
CA THR A 489 39.43 -13.05 23.96
C THR A 489 38.08 -12.47 24.39
N GLU A 490 37.81 -12.40 25.70
CA GLU A 490 36.57 -11.79 26.18
C GLU A 490 36.57 -10.28 25.90
N LEU A 491 35.68 -9.85 25.01
CA LEU A 491 35.51 -8.46 24.60
C LEU A 491 34.12 -7.95 24.95
N LYS A 492 34.06 -6.75 25.53
CA LYS A 492 32.84 -5.94 25.61
C LYS A 492 32.79 -4.98 24.43
N VAL A 493 31.60 -4.59 23.99
CA VAL A 493 31.44 -3.64 22.86
C VAL A 493 30.79 -2.34 23.30
N SER A 494 31.33 -1.23 22.81
CA SER A 494 30.69 0.08 22.86
C SER A 494 30.53 0.63 21.44
N PHE A 495 29.56 1.53 21.23
CA PHE A 495 29.22 2.03 19.90
C PHE A 495 29.31 3.56 19.89
N GLU A 496 29.97 4.11 18.87
CA GLU A 496 30.17 5.56 18.71
C GLU A 496 29.84 6.00 17.27
N LEU A 497 29.37 7.24 17.10
CA LEU A 497 29.14 7.83 15.77
C LEU A 497 30.35 8.66 15.36
N LEU A 498 30.85 8.42 14.15
CA LEU A 498 31.93 9.19 13.54
C LEU A 498 31.36 10.48 12.94
N ASN A 499 31.50 11.59 13.66
CA ASN A 499 31.23 12.92 13.13
C ASN A 499 32.48 13.45 12.41
N LEU A 500 32.49 13.43 11.08
CA LEU A 500 33.37 14.30 10.30
C LEU A 500 32.91 15.76 10.49
N PRO A 501 33.83 16.74 10.65
CA PRO A 501 33.45 18.14 10.76
C PRO A 501 32.86 18.61 9.42
N SER A 502 31.54 18.60 9.35
CA SER A 502 30.77 19.14 8.23
C SER A 502 30.31 20.53 8.61
N GLN A 503 30.58 21.48 7.72
CA GLN A 503 30.30 22.90 7.85
C GLN A 503 28.86 23.15 8.32
N ASN A 504 28.74 24.01 9.34
CA ASN A 504 27.50 24.59 9.82
C ASN A 504 26.59 25.06 8.68
N THR A 505 25.54 24.31 8.40
CA THR A 505 24.27 24.85 7.91
C THR A 505 23.13 24.00 8.50
N ALA A 506 22.43 24.57 9.47
CA ALA A 506 21.25 23.95 10.06
C ALA A 506 20.15 23.84 8.99
N LYS A 507 19.75 22.61 8.64
CA LYS A 507 18.52 22.39 7.88
C LYS A 507 17.31 22.57 8.80
N PRO A 508 16.28 23.35 8.41
CA PRO A 508 15.09 23.50 9.23
C PRO A 508 14.31 22.18 9.29
N LYS A 509 13.79 21.85 10.49
CA LYS A 509 12.92 20.69 10.73
C LYS A 509 11.56 20.89 10.07
N PRO A 510 10.89 19.80 9.61
CA PRO A 510 9.53 19.89 9.07
C PRO A 510 8.52 20.30 10.17
N LYS A 511 7.56 21.15 9.80
CA LYS A 511 6.48 21.62 10.70
C LYS A 511 5.64 20.44 11.21
N GLY A 512 5.41 20.37 12.52
CA GLY A 512 4.62 19.33 13.19
C GLY A 512 5.41 18.20 13.87
N ALA A 513 6.74 18.30 13.96
CA ALA A 513 7.55 17.37 14.75
C ALA A 513 7.57 17.80 16.23
N LYS A 514 7.08 16.95 17.12
CA LYS A 514 7.09 17.18 18.59
C LYS A 514 8.46 17.63 19.07
N ALA A 515 8.49 18.60 19.99
CA ALA A 515 9.73 19.09 20.58
C ALA A 515 10.51 17.94 21.24
N SER A 516 11.84 17.97 21.14
CA SER A 516 12.66 17.00 21.87
C SER A 516 12.49 17.23 23.37
N LYS A 517 12.53 16.15 24.15
CA LYS A 517 12.36 16.19 25.62
C LYS A 517 13.25 17.25 26.30
N LYS A 518 14.44 17.46 25.76
CA LYS A 518 15.40 18.49 26.19
C LYS A 518 14.86 19.93 26.05
N VAL A 519 14.15 20.26 24.97
CA VAL A 519 13.57 21.59 24.75
C VAL A 519 12.39 21.86 25.70
N ILE A 520 11.60 20.81 25.97
CA ILE A 520 10.52 20.88 26.96
C ILE A 520 11.09 21.09 28.37
N ASP A 521 12.14 20.36 28.73
CA ASP A 521 12.82 20.50 30.03
C ASP A 521 13.50 21.88 30.17
N ASP A 522 14.09 22.41 29.10
CA ASP A 522 14.70 23.74 29.09
C ASP A 522 13.62 24.85 29.21
N ALA A 523 12.47 24.71 28.54
CA ALA A 523 11.34 25.63 28.68
C ALA A 523 10.73 25.60 30.09
N ALA A 524 10.59 24.41 30.69
CA ALA A 524 10.11 24.25 32.07
C ALA A 524 11.03 24.90 33.11
N ASN A 525 12.33 25.04 32.80
CA ASN A 525 13.31 25.67 33.67
C ASN A 525 13.42 27.19 33.50
N SER A 526 12.70 27.79 32.54
CA SER A 526 12.62 29.24 32.41
C SER A 526 11.87 29.85 33.61
N PRO A 527 12.42 30.88 34.29
CA PRO A 527 11.82 31.47 35.49
C PRO A 527 10.37 31.95 35.26
N PHE A 528 10.07 32.48 34.07
CA PHE A 528 8.75 32.99 33.69
C PHE A 528 7.74 31.87 33.45
N ILE A 529 8.13 30.79 32.77
CA ILE A 529 7.23 29.66 32.51
C ILE A 529 6.95 28.91 33.81
N LYS A 530 7.94 28.81 34.70
CA LYS A 530 7.81 28.16 36.00
C LYS A 530 6.83 28.88 36.93
N SER A 531 6.78 30.21 36.91
CA SER A 531 5.76 30.96 37.65
C SER A 531 4.36 30.69 37.11
N VAL A 532 4.20 30.69 35.78
CA VAL A 532 2.90 30.43 35.12
C VAL A 532 2.39 29.01 35.37
N LEU A 533 3.26 27.99 35.33
CA LEU A 533 2.87 26.60 35.61
C LEU A 533 2.44 26.40 37.06
N THR A 534 3.09 27.11 37.99
CA THR A 534 2.77 27.01 39.43
C THR A 534 1.46 27.71 39.77
N GLU A 535 1.17 28.82 39.10
CA GLU A 535 -0.06 29.61 39.32
C GLU A 535 -1.30 28.98 38.68
N LEU A 536 -1.13 28.19 37.60
CA LEU A 536 -2.22 27.57 36.84
C LEU A 536 -2.36 26.04 37.02
N GLU A 537 -1.51 25.41 37.84
CA GLU A 537 -1.42 23.94 38.00
C GLU A 537 -1.36 23.17 36.65
N ALA A 538 -0.68 23.75 35.66
CA ALA A 538 -0.65 23.24 34.29
C ALA A 538 0.60 22.41 33.99
N ASN A 539 0.55 21.57 32.94
CA ASN A 539 1.68 20.80 32.42
C ASN A 539 1.99 21.19 30.96
N ILE A 540 3.27 21.25 30.59
CA ILE A 540 3.68 21.53 29.20
C ILE A 540 3.47 20.27 28.34
N ILE A 541 2.67 20.39 27.29
CA ILE A 541 2.34 19.29 26.36
C ILE A 541 3.28 19.27 25.14
N ASP A 542 3.64 20.44 24.61
CA ASP A 542 4.60 20.61 23.51
C ASP A 542 5.18 22.04 23.52
N VAL A 543 6.29 22.25 22.82
CA VAL A 543 6.95 23.57 22.68
C VAL A 543 7.26 23.82 21.21
N GLU A 544 6.55 24.75 20.57
CA GLU A 544 6.84 25.15 19.19
C GLU A 544 7.73 26.39 19.15
N GLU A 545 8.87 26.30 18.48
CA GLU A 545 9.70 27.46 18.16
C GLU A 545 9.05 28.23 16.99
N LEU A 546 8.58 29.46 17.25
CA LEU A 546 8.16 30.38 16.20
C LEU A 546 9.40 30.91 15.49
N GLN A 547 9.56 30.58 14.19
CA GLN A 547 10.58 31.18 13.32
C GLN A 547 10.16 32.57 12.85
#